data_AF-A0A5A9Z8K6-F1
#
_entry.id   AF-A0A5A9Z8K6-F1
#
_cell.length_a   1.000
_cell.length_b   1.000
_cell.length_c   1.000
_cell.angle_alpha   90.00
_cell.angle_beta   90.00
_cell.angle_gamma   90.00
#
_symmetry.space_group_name_H-M   'P 1'
#
loop_
_entity.id
_entity.type
_entity.pdbx_description
1 polymer ?
#
loop_
_entity_poly.entity_id
_entity_poly.type
_entity_poly.pdbx_seq_one_letter_code
_entity_poly.pdbx_strand_id
1 'polypeptide(L)'
;MKFNAYIKPLLLGYYKHYRQPKQRLALVVGMLPWQDLIGNWVLESSHIQIQRHFDQRYFNLWLKSFINRVNPVIYIWGYKAPDYFIEYIREQNLDIFFLEDGFIRSGPDDDSSAPPLSIVMDSQAPYFDTTRPNDLTDLIANFDFEQNGYDEMLAQEMLDYYVAHRVSKYNHQPYVDVAPLYGVKDKERILVLGQVPHDDSLKYGGGIGISLLDVVNKAVEENPDAQIIVKPHPMTLNDPSIVSALTELDCLILTQSIHLVDALETVDHVYTITSLGGFEALLRGKKVTVLGQPFYTDVEINKAEFFYAVSHYHNCLW
;
A
#
# COMPACT_ATOMS: atom_id res chain seq x y z
N MET A 1 20.86 5.95 -27.02
CA MET A 1 20.21 4.83 -26.30
C MET A 1 21.29 3.83 -25.87
N LYS A 2 21.38 3.48 -24.58
CA LYS A 2 22.44 2.58 -24.07
C LYS A 2 22.11 1.12 -24.42
N PHE A 3 22.97 0.45 -25.20
CA PHE A 3 22.72 -0.92 -25.70
C PHE A 3 22.35 -1.90 -24.58
N ASN A 4 23.15 -1.95 -23.51
CA ASN A 4 22.95 -2.89 -22.40
C ASN A 4 21.63 -2.71 -21.65
N ALA A 5 21.14 -1.48 -21.54
CA ALA A 5 19.94 -1.18 -20.76
C ALA A 5 18.64 -1.33 -21.57
N TYR A 6 18.70 -1.11 -22.89
CA TYR A 6 17.50 -1.00 -23.74
C TYR A 6 17.38 -2.08 -24.82
N ILE A 7 18.50 -2.49 -25.44
CA ILE A 7 18.50 -3.43 -26.56
C ILE A 7 18.79 -4.85 -26.09
N LYS A 8 19.82 -5.03 -25.25
CA LYS A 8 20.26 -6.34 -24.76
C LYS A 8 19.12 -7.15 -24.10
N PRO A 9 18.23 -6.57 -23.26
CA PRO A 9 17.13 -7.32 -22.68
C PRO A 9 16.13 -7.85 -23.74
N LEU A 10 15.83 -7.06 -24.78
CA LEU A 10 14.93 -7.47 -25.85
C LEU A 10 15.52 -8.58 -26.71
N LEU A 11 16.82 -8.52 -27.02
CA LEU A 11 17.52 -9.60 -27.73
C LEU A 11 17.49 -10.91 -26.93
N LEU A 12 17.70 -10.83 -25.61
CA LEU A 12 17.57 -11.98 -24.71
C LEU A 12 16.12 -12.51 -24.70
N GLY A 13 15.13 -11.61 -24.71
CA GLY A 13 13.72 -11.97 -24.79
C GLY A 13 13.37 -12.74 -26.07
N TYR A 14 13.83 -12.25 -27.23
CA TYR A 14 13.68 -12.97 -28.49
C TYR A 14 14.31 -14.35 -28.42
N TYR A 15 15.55 -14.45 -27.93
CA TYR A 15 16.25 -15.72 -27.78
C TYR A 15 15.46 -16.70 -26.90
N LYS A 16 14.98 -16.26 -25.73
CA LYS A 16 14.16 -17.08 -24.81
C LYS A 16 12.87 -17.56 -25.48
N HIS A 17 12.13 -16.64 -26.10
CA HIS A 17 10.90 -16.95 -26.83
C HIS A 17 11.12 -18.01 -27.93
N TYR A 18 12.18 -17.87 -28.75
CA TYR A 18 12.43 -18.84 -29.82
C TYR A 18 12.88 -20.23 -29.33
N ARG A 19 13.49 -20.33 -28.14
CA ARG A 19 13.84 -21.64 -27.56
C ARG A 19 12.63 -22.36 -27.00
N GLN A 20 11.65 -21.62 -26.48
CA GLN A 20 10.45 -22.17 -25.83
C GLN A 20 9.19 -21.44 -26.30
N PRO A 21 8.80 -21.52 -27.58
CA PRO A 21 7.73 -20.69 -28.16
C PRO A 21 6.34 -20.99 -27.59
N LYS A 22 6.17 -22.14 -26.92
CA LYS A 22 4.92 -22.51 -26.24
C LYS A 22 4.80 -21.89 -24.84
N GLN A 23 5.89 -21.37 -24.28
CA GLN A 23 5.89 -20.69 -22.98
C GLN A 23 5.85 -19.18 -23.21
N ARG A 24 4.92 -18.50 -22.55
CA ARG A 24 4.89 -17.04 -22.59
C ARG A 24 6.05 -16.48 -21.76
N LEU A 25 6.54 -15.34 -22.21
CA LEU A 25 7.63 -14.61 -21.56
C LEU A 25 7.01 -13.49 -20.71
N ALA A 26 7.46 -13.34 -19.47
CA ALA A 26 7.15 -12.15 -18.70
C ALA A 26 8.04 -10.97 -19.11
N LEU A 27 7.44 -9.80 -19.36
CA LEU A 27 8.14 -8.53 -19.55
C LEU A 27 7.92 -7.66 -18.33
N VAL A 28 8.99 -7.41 -17.57
CA VAL A 28 8.93 -6.78 -16.25
C VAL A 28 9.47 -5.35 -16.27
N VAL A 29 8.73 -4.43 -15.65
CA VAL A 29 9.07 -3.01 -15.52
C VAL A 29 9.06 -2.60 -14.05
N GLY A 30 10.10 -1.89 -13.59
CA GLY A 30 10.08 -1.23 -12.27
C GLY A 30 10.55 -2.04 -11.06
N MET A 31 11.06 -3.27 -11.24
CA MET A 31 11.50 -4.18 -10.17
C MET A 31 13.02 -4.23 -9.93
N LEU A 32 13.76 -3.17 -10.23
CA LEU A 32 15.23 -3.21 -10.17
C LEU A 32 15.79 -3.56 -8.77
N PRO A 33 15.21 -3.08 -7.64
CA PRO A 33 15.68 -3.48 -6.31
C PRO A 33 15.58 -4.99 -6.05
N TRP A 34 14.66 -5.67 -6.74
CA TRP A 34 14.33 -7.08 -6.55
C TRP A 34 14.64 -7.93 -7.78
N GLN A 35 15.56 -7.48 -8.63
CA GLN A 35 15.82 -8.10 -9.94
C GLN A 35 16.11 -9.61 -9.86
N ASP A 36 16.74 -10.07 -8.77
CA ASP A 36 17.12 -11.47 -8.56
C ASP A 36 15.97 -12.33 -8.00
N LEU A 37 14.86 -11.70 -7.59
CA LEU A 37 13.70 -12.34 -6.99
C LEU A 37 12.45 -12.30 -7.87
N ILE A 38 12.51 -11.65 -9.04
CA ILE A 38 11.39 -11.52 -9.98
C ILE A 38 10.73 -12.88 -10.28
N GLY A 39 11.54 -13.94 -10.42
CA GLY A 39 11.05 -15.29 -10.69
C GLY A 39 10.12 -15.87 -9.63
N ASN A 40 10.08 -15.30 -8.43
CA ASN A 40 9.17 -15.71 -7.36
C ASN A 40 7.79 -15.05 -7.46
N TRP A 41 7.64 -13.98 -8.26
CA TRP A 41 6.44 -13.14 -8.29
C TRP A 41 5.78 -13.05 -9.67
N VAL A 42 6.45 -13.52 -10.71
CA VAL A 42 5.84 -13.69 -12.04
C VAL A 42 5.44 -15.15 -12.23
N LEU A 43 4.35 -15.38 -12.95
CA LEU A 43 3.81 -16.73 -13.16
C LEU A 43 4.53 -17.49 -14.29
N GLU A 44 5.24 -16.77 -15.16
CA GLU A 44 5.96 -17.34 -16.29
C GLU A 44 7.31 -17.93 -15.87
N SER A 45 7.65 -19.09 -16.45
CA SER A 45 8.94 -19.76 -16.27
C SER A 45 10.16 -18.94 -16.75
N SER A 46 9.93 -17.88 -17.53
CA SER A 46 11.00 -16.99 -17.99
C SER A 46 10.53 -15.54 -18.07
N HIS A 47 11.43 -14.64 -17.67
CA HIS A 47 11.18 -13.20 -17.71
C HIS A 47 12.35 -12.44 -18.34
N ILE A 48 12.08 -11.22 -18.80
CA ILE A 48 13.07 -10.19 -19.04
C ILE A 48 12.67 -8.91 -18.32
N GLN A 49 13.66 -8.10 -17.95
CA GLN A 49 13.42 -6.82 -17.32
C GLN A 49 13.88 -5.69 -18.24
N ILE A 50 13.08 -4.63 -18.32
CA ILE A 50 13.42 -3.40 -19.03
C ILE A 50 13.47 -2.22 -18.07
N GLN A 51 13.97 -1.09 -18.56
CA GLN A 51 14.03 0.15 -17.78
C GLN A 51 12.63 0.62 -17.39
N ARG A 52 12.52 1.30 -16.24
CA ARG A 52 11.36 2.13 -15.91
C ARG A 52 11.44 3.47 -16.64
N HIS A 53 10.29 4.13 -16.84
CA HIS A 53 10.20 5.49 -17.41
C HIS A 53 10.99 5.70 -18.73
N PHE A 54 10.95 4.73 -19.64
CA PHE A 54 11.57 4.89 -20.96
C PHE A 54 10.84 5.94 -21.81
N ASP A 55 11.50 6.42 -22.87
CA ASP A 55 10.92 7.40 -23.79
C ASP A 55 10.08 6.77 -24.91
N GLN A 56 9.21 7.58 -25.51
CA GLN A 56 8.28 7.13 -26.55
C GLN A 56 9.02 6.67 -27.83
N ARG A 57 10.25 7.16 -28.06
CA ARG A 57 11.07 6.76 -29.20
C ARG A 57 11.55 5.31 -29.06
N TYR A 58 12.03 4.91 -27.88
CA TYR A 58 12.38 3.52 -27.59
C TYR A 58 11.17 2.61 -27.73
N PHE A 59 10.04 3.04 -27.15
CA PHE A 59 8.79 2.29 -27.25
C PHE A 59 8.38 2.02 -28.69
N ASN A 60 8.29 3.07 -29.51
CA ASN A 60 7.85 2.97 -30.91
C ASN A 60 8.83 2.19 -31.80
N LEU A 61 10.14 2.39 -31.62
CA LEU A 61 11.14 1.77 -32.50
C LEU A 61 11.44 0.31 -32.14
N TRP A 62 11.38 -0.05 -30.86
CA TRP A 62 11.89 -1.34 -30.39
C TRP A 62 10.85 -2.16 -29.64
N LEU A 63 10.24 -1.58 -28.61
CA LEU A 63 9.41 -2.34 -27.67
C LEU A 63 8.10 -2.79 -28.31
N LYS A 64 7.47 -1.93 -29.13
CA LYS A 64 6.23 -2.25 -29.85
C LYS A 64 6.41 -3.44 -30.78
N SER A 65 7.49 -3.45 -31.57
CA SER A 65 7.84 -4.57 -32.46
C SER A 65 8.13 -5.86 -31.68
N PHE A 66 8.80 -5.75 -30.53
CA PHE A 66 9.05 -6.87 -29.64
C PHE A 66 7.75 -7.48 -29.10
N ILE A 67 6.86 -6.66 -28.56
CA ILE A 67 5.57 -7.08 -28.02
C ILE A 67 4.74 -7.80 -29.07
N ASN A 68 4.61 -7.20 -30.27
CA ASN A 68 3.81 -7.76 -31.35
C ASN A 68 4.31 -9.13 -31.81
N ARG A 69 5.60 -9.41 -31.64
CA ARG A 69 6.22 -10.66 -32.08
C ARG A 69 6.30 -11.72 -30.98
N VAL A 70 6.50 -11.31 -29.74
CA VAL A 70 6.73 -12.22 -28.61
C VAL A 70 5.44 -12.51 -27.83
N ASN A 71 4.47 -11.59 -27.86
CA ASN A 71 3.24 -11.65 -27.06
C ASN A 71 3.49 -11.94 -25.56
N PRO A 72 4.31 -11.11 -24.87
CA PRO A 72 4.64 -11.34 -23.47
C PRO A 72 3.44 -11.10 -22.54
N VAL A 73 3.52 -11.59 -21.30
CA VAL A 73 2.70 -11.11 -20.18
C VAL A 73 3.43 -9.94 -19.53
N ILE A 74 2.73 -8.84 -19.26
CA ILE A 74 3.33 -7.61 -18.77
C ILE A 74 3.22 -7.55 -17.25
N TYR A 75 4.33 -7.27 -16.56
CA TYR A 75 4.33 -7.00 -15.12
C TYR A 75 4.95 -5.63 -14.84
N ILE A 76 4.26 -4.79 -14.09
CA ILE A 76 4.67 -3.43 -13.81
C ILE A 76 4.62 -3.22 -12.30
N TRP A 77 5.73 -2.83 -11.68
CA TRP A 77 5.67 -2.40 -10.28
C TRP A 77 5.00 -1.01 -10.19
N GLY A 78 3.84 -0.93 -9.55
CA GLY A 78 3.00 0.26 -9.48
C GLY A 78 2.79 0.90 -10.85
N TYR A 79 2.98 2.22 -10.95
CA TYR A 79 2.98 2.94 -12.22
C TYR A 79 4.38 3.35 -12.71
N LYS A 80 5.37 2.47 -12.56
CA LYS A 80 6.75 2.72 -13.02
C LYS A 80 6.93 2.60 -14.56
N ALA A 81 5.90 2.20 -15.29
CA ALA A 81 5.88 2.28 -16.75
C ALA A 81 5.20 3.59 -17.23
N PRO A 82 5.59 4.15 -18.39
CA PRO A 82 4.91 5.32 -18.95
C PRO A 82 3.43 5.06 -19.29
N ASP A 83 2.57 6.06 -19.12
CA ASP A 83 1.11 5.95 -19.39
C ASP A 83 0.82 5.47 -20.82
N TYR A 84 1.49 6.04 -21.82
CA TYR A 84 1.33 5.66 -23.23
C TYR A 84 1.66 4.18 -23.51
N PHE A 85 2.49 3.56 -22.66
CA PHE A 85 2.80 2.14 -22.77
C PHE A 85 1.65 1.31 -22.18
N ILE A 86 1.17 1.68 -21.00
CA ILE A 86 0.05 1.00 -20.32
C ILE A 86 -1.21 1.07 -21.20
N GLU A 87 -1.51 2.25 -21.76
CA GLU A 87 -2.61 2.47 -22.69
C GLU A 87 -2.49 1.55 -23.92
N TYR A 88 -1.32 1.47 -24.54
CA TYR A 88 -1.11 0.57 -25.66
C TYR A 88 -1.32 -0.90 -25.30
N ILE A 89 -0.81 -1.37 -24.15
CA ILE A 89 -0.99 -2.75 -23.70
C ILE A 89 -2.48 -3.08 -23.52
N ARG A 90 -3.25 -2.15 -22.92
CA ARG A 90 -4.70 -2.27 -22.79
C ARG A 90 -5.41 -2.28 -24.15
N GLU A 91 -5.06 -1.39 -25.06
CA GLU A 91 -5.61 -1.34 -26.43
C GLU A 91 -5.35 -2.63 -27.22
N GLN A 92 -4.21 -3.29 -27.00
CA GLN A 92 -3.88 -4.57 -27.62
C GLN A 92 -4.50 -5.78 -26.91
N ASN A 93 -5.24 -5.57 -25.80
CA ASN A 93 -5.82 -6.62 -24.98
C ASN A 93 -4.79 -7.68 -24.54
N LEU A 94 -3.61 -7.21 -24.13
CA LEU A 94 -2.53 -8.05 -23.62
C LEU A 94 -2.64 -8.17 -22.10
N ASP A 95 -2.34 -9.35 -21.57
CA ASP A 95 -2.32 -9.57 -20.13
C ASP A 95 -1.27 -8.69 -19.45
N ILE A 96 -1.73 -7.98 -18.44
CA ILE A 96 -0.96 -7.02 -17.66
C ILE A 96 -1.28 -7.21 -16.18
N PHE A 97 -0.24 -7.13 -15.35
CA PHE A 97 -0.34 -7.17 -13.91
C PHE A 97 0.45 -6.02 -13.30
N PHE A 98 -0.17 -5.32 -12.36
CA PHE A 98 0.40 -4.29 -11.54
C PHE A 98 0.79 -4.89 -10.19
N LEU A 99 2.08 -4.87 -9.89
CA LEU A 99 2.63 -5.43 -8.67
C LEU A 99 2.97 -4.33 -7.66
N GLU A 100 2.69 -4.58 -6.38
CA GLU A 100 3.09 -3.71 -5.27
C GLU A 100 3.44 -4.52 -4.02
N ASP A 101 4.07 -3.87 -3.03
CA ASP A 101 4.21 -4.46 -1.70
C ASP A 101 2.83 -4.83 -1.15
N GLY A 102 2.71 -6.05 -0.62
CA GLY A 102 1.51 -6.52 0.07
C GLY A 102 1.23 -5.76 1.37
N PHE A 103 0.01 -5.93 1.88
CA PHE A 103 -0.42 -5.27 3.13
C PHE A 103 0.32 -5.78 4.37
N ILE A 104 0.97 -6.94 4.29
CA ILE A 104 1.93 -7.44 5.28
C ILE A 104 3.28 -7.58 4.56
N ARG A 105 4.13 -6.55 4.67
CA ARG A 105 5.34 -6.42 3.86
C ARG A 105 6.55 -7.08 4.52
N SER A 106 6.78 -6.90 5.82
CA SER A 106 7.98 -7.42 6.49
C SER A 106 7.74 -7.87 7.93
N GLY A 107 8.55 -8.83 8.39
CA GLY A 107 8.55 -9.34 9.76
C GLY A 107 9.36 -8.47 10.74
N PRO A 108 9.43 -8.89 12.03
CA PRO A 108 10.12 -8.14 13.08
C PRO A 108 11.64 -8.04 12.91
N ASP A 109 12.27 -9.07 12.35
CA ASP A 109 13.72 -9.15 12.17
C ASP A 109 14.18 -8.61 10.79
N ASP A 110 13.25 -8.18 9.96
CA ASP A 110 13.53 -7.67 8.62
C ASP A 110 13.96 -6.19 8.67
N ASP A 111 14.95 -5.82 7.87
CA ASP A 111 15.29 -4.42 7.63
C ASP A 111 14.66 -3.89 6.32
N SER A 112 14.97 -2.64 5.97
CA SER A 112 14.46 -2.00 4.76
C SER A 112 14.98 -2.64 3.45
N SER A 113 16.03 -3.47 3.53
CA SER A 113 16.61 -4.19 2.39
C SER A 113 16.01 -5.57 2.17
N ALA A 114 15.30 -6.12 3.17
CA ALA A 114 14.60 -7.39 3.04
C ALA A 114 13.53 -7.32 1.94
N PRO A 115 13.37 -8.37 1.12
CA PRO A 115 12.30 -8.43 0.13
C PRO A 115 10.92 -8.52 0.81
N PRO A 116 9.85 -8.09 0.13
CA PRO A 116 8.51 -8.19 0.68
C PRO A 116 8.08 -9.65 0.86
N LEU A 117 7.47 -9.94 2.01
CA LEU A 117 6.89 -11.26 2.34
C LEU A 117 5.63 -11.55 1.51
N SER A 118 4.90 -10.51 1.12
CA SER A 118 3.72 -10.61 0.26
C SER A 118 3.73 -9.50 -0.81
N ILE A 119 3.12 -9.79 -1.95
CA ILE A 119 2.99 -8.90 -3.10
C ILE A 119 1.51 -8.83 -3.49
N VAL A 120 1.00 -7.63 -3.77
CA VAL A 120 -0.29 -7.47 -4.45
C VAL A 120 -0.08 -7.62 -5.95
N MET A 121 -1.01 -8.30 -6.62
CA MET A 121 -1.01 -8.46 -8.07
C MET A 121 -2.40 -8.16 -8.62
N ASP A 122 -2.56 -6.97 -9.20
CA ASP A 122 -3.82 -6.52 -9.80
C ASP A 122 -3.73 -6.54 -11.33
N SER A 123 -4.73 -7.07 -12.02
CA SER A 123 -4.79 -7.13 -13.49
C SER A 123 -5.33 -5.84 -14.13
N GLN A 124 -6.14 -5.07 -13.40
CA GLN A 124 -6.76 -3.83 -13.93
C GLN A 124 -5.94 -2.57 -13.65
N ALA A 125 -5.64 -2.30 -12.39
CA ALA A 125 -4.88 -1.16 -11.89
C ALA A 125 -4.40 -1.44 -10.46
N PRO A 126 -3.31 -0.80 -9.97
CA PRO A 126 -2.89 -0.97 -8.58
C PRO A 126 -4.02 -0.60 -7.60
N TYR A 127 -4.15 -1.33 -6.48
CA TYR A 127 -5.17 -1.09 -5.43
C TYR A 127 -5.31 0.36 -4.94
N PHE A 128 -4.25 1.17 -5.01
CA PHE A 128 -4.26 2.57 -4.57
C PHE A 128 -4.85 3.53 -5.62
N ASP A 129 -5.08 3.06 -6.86
CA ASP A 129 -5.72 3.82 -7.92
C ASP A 129 -7.22 3.58 -7.91
N THR A 130 -7.93 4.49 -7.26
CA THR A 130 -9.39 4.50 -7.17
C THR A 130 -10.02 5.41 -8.22
N THR A 131 -9.23 5.96 -9.16
CA THR A 131 -9.76 6.75 -10.30
C THR A 131 -10.37 5.88 -11.41
N ARG A 132 -10.23 4.56 -11.28
CA ARG A 132 -10.66 3.53 -12.23
C ARG A 132 -10.92 2.22 -11.49
N PRO A 133 -11.62 1.25 -12.11
CA PRO A 133 -11.75 -0.09 -11.55
C PRO A 133 -10.39 -0.72 -11.26
N ASN A 134 -10.30 -1.41 -10.13
CA ASN A 134 -9.17 -2.26 -9.75
C ASN A 134 -9.68 -3.54 -9.09
N ASP A 135 -8.88 -4.61 -9.16
CA ASP A 135 -9.32 -5.95 -8.74
C ASP A 135 -9.68 -6.01 -7.26
N LEU A 136 -8.97 -5.27 -6.40
CA LEU A 136 -9.31 -5.22 -4.97
C LEU A 136 -10.66 -4.55 -4.71
N THR A 137 -10.93 -3.39 -5.30
CA THR A 137 -12.23 -2.72 -5.12
C THR A 137 -13.38 -3.52 -5.73
N ASP A 138 -13.13 -4.18 -6.86
CA ASP A 138 -14.12 -5.08 -7.48
C ASP A 138 -14.36 -6.32 -6.61
N LEU A 139 -13.32 -6.87 -6.01
CA LEU A 139 -13.42 -7.97 -5.05
C LEU A 139 -14.26 -7.55 -3.84
N ILE A 140 -13.97 -6.41 -3.23
CA ILE A 140 -14.73 -5.92 -2.06
C ILE A 140 -16.20 -5.69 -2.41
N ALA A 141 -16.47 -5.06 -3.56
CA ALA A 141 -17.83 -4.71 -3.96
C ALA A 141 -18.68 -5.92 -4.38
N ASN A 142 -18.05 -6.98 -4.89
CA ASN A 142 -18.74 -8.11 -5.52
C ASN A 142 -18.43 -9.47 -4.88
N PHE A 143 -17.85 -9.50 -3.68
CA PHE A 143 -17.50 -10.75 -3.01
C PHE A 143 -18.75 -11.60 -2.76
N ASP A 144 -18.75 -12.83 -3.26
CA ASP A 144 -19.81 -13.81 -3.00
C ASP A 144 -19.50 -14.56 -1.69
N PHE A 145 -20.20 -14.20 -0.62
CA PHE A 145 -20.08 -14.85 0.68
C PHE A 145 -20.68 -16.26 0.71
N GLU A 146 -21.44 -16.66 -0.32
CA GLU A 146 -22.01 -18.01 -0.43
C GLU A 146 -21.16 -18.93 -1.32
N GLN A 147 -20.03 -18.43 -1.85
CA GLN A 147 -19.20 -19.20 -2.76
C GLN A 147 -18.53 -20.40 -2.07
N ASN A 148 -18.39 -21.49 -2.82
CA ASN A 148 -17.68 -22.68 -2.34
C ASN A 148 -16.23 -22.33 -1.98
N GLY A 149 -15.86 -22.53 -0.72
CA GLY A 149 -14.50 -22.32 -0.22
C GLY A 149 -14.31 -21.03 0.58
N TYR A 150 -15.31 -20.15 0.66
CA TYR A 150 -15.33 -19.12 1.70
C TYR A 150 -15.65 -19.74 3.05
N ASP A 151 -14.90 -19.33 4.07
CA ASP A 151 -15.07 -19.74 5.47
C ASP A 151 -15.01 -18.49 6.34
N GLU A 152 -16.18 -18.01 6.76
CA GLU A 152 -16.33 -16.82 7.59
C GLU A 152 -15.61 -16.96 8.94
N MET A 153 -15.65 -18.15 9.54
CA MET A 153 -15.00 -18.42 10.81
C MET A 153 -13.48 -18.33 10.66
N LEU A 154 -12.92 -18.92 9.60
CA LEU A 154 -11.49 -18.81 9.30
C LEU A 154 -11.08 -17.36 9.02
N ALA A 155 -11.89 -16.61 8.26
CA ALA A 155 -11.63 -15.21 7.98
C ALA A 155 -11.58 -14.37 9.27
N GLN A 156 -12.52 -14.60 10.19
CA GLN A 156 -12.53 -13.95 11.50
C GLN A 156 -11.34 -14.38 12.36
N GLU A 157 -11.00 -15.67 12.40
CA GLU A 157 -9.82 -16.18 13.13
C GLU A 157 -8.52 -15.54 12.62
N MET A 158 -8.38 -15.37 11.30
CA MET A 158 -7.22 -14.69 10.71
C MET A 158 -7.16 -13.21 11.09
N LEU A 159 -8.29 -12.51 11.09
CA LEU A 159 -8.37 -11.12 11.53
C LEU A 159 -8.04 -10.97 13.02
N ASP A 160 -8.60 -11.84 13.86
CA ASP A 160 -8.33 -11.87 15.29
C ASP A 160 -6.85 -12.15 15.56
N TYR A 161 -6.26 -13.10 14.83
CA TYR A 161 -4.83 -13.39 14.91
C TYR A 161 -4.01 -12.16 14.52
N TYR A 162 -4.33 -11.51 13.40
CA TYR A 162 -3.66 -10.29 12.93
C TYR A 162 -3.71 -9.17 13.99
N VAL A 163 -4.87 -8.94 14.61
CA VAL A 163 -5.06 -7.91 15.64
C VAL A 163 -4.31 -8.27 16.92
N ALA A 164 -4.52 -9.49 17.45
CA ALA A 164 -3.93 -9.95 18.70
C ALA A 164 -2.39 -10.02 18.66
N HIS A 165 -1.82 -10.38 17.51
CA HIS A 165 -0.37 -10.45 17.31
C HIS A 165 0.24 -9.13 16.82
N ARG A 166 -0.54 -8.04 16.87
CA ARG A 166 -0.08 -6.69 16.53
C ARG A 166 0.54 -6.60 15.12
N VAL A 167 0.07 -7.41 14.17
CA VAL A 167 0.64 -7.46 12.82
C VAL A 167 0.32 -6.15 12.08
N SER A 168 1.31 -5.58 11.40
CA SER A 168 1.18 -4.36 10.59
C SER A 168 1.84 -4.56 9.21
N LYS A 169 1.85 -3.54 8.35
CA LYS A 169 2.62 -3.57 7.09
C LYS A 169 4.11 -3.74 7.35
N TYR A 170 4.65 -2.99 8.31
CA TYR A 170 6.06 -3.00 8.67
C TYR A 170 6.19 -3.34 10.16
N ASN A 171 6.72 -4.52 10.48
CA ASN A 171 6.78 -5.02 11.87
C ASN A 171 8.15 -4.84 12.56
N HIS A 172 9.09 -4.15 11.93
CA HIS A 172 10.45 -3.92 12.44
C HIS A 172 10.61 -2.63 13.24
N GLN A 173 9.57 -1.78 13.27
CA GLN A 173 9.58 -0.56 14.07
C GLN A 173 9.60 -0.91 15.57
N PRO A 174 10.29 -0.12 16.40
CA PRO A 174 10.38 -0.41 17.83
C PRO A 174 9.01 -0.33 18.48
N TYR A 175 8.78 -1.26 19.41
CA TYR A 175 7.63 -1.22 20.30
C TYR A 175 7.86 -0.18 21.40
N VAL A 176 6.90 0.70 21.63
CA VAL A 176 6.99 1.82 22.55
C VAL A 176 5.75 1.85 23.44
N ASP A 177 5.96 1.91 24.76
CA ASP A 177 4.87 2.26 25.68
C ASP A 177 4.47 3.72 25.46
N VAL A 178 3.30 3.92 24.87
CA VAL A 178 2.78 5.26 24.56
C VAL A 178 2.09 5.92 25.73
N ALA A 179 1.78 5.20 26.83
CA ALA A 179 1.05 5.78 27.95
C ALA A 179 1.79 6.98 28.58
N PRO A 180 3.12 6.95 28.82
CA PRO A 180 3.87 8.12 29.29
C PRO A 180 3.93 9.26 28.26
N LEU A 181 3.87 8.95 26.97
CA LEU A 181 3.93 9.93 25.89
C LEU A 181 2.60 10.66 25.73
N TYR A 182 1.50 9.92 25.77
CA TYR A 182 0.15 10.44 25.56
C TYR A 182 -0.42 11.04 26.85
N GLY A 183 0.11 10.63 28.01
CA GLY A 183 -0.35 11.06 29.32
C GLY A 183 -1.63 10.36 29.76
N VAL A 184 -2.31 10.95 30.75
CA VAL A 184 -3.63 10.45 31.21
C VAL A 184 -4.65 10.58 30.09
N LYS A 185 -5.48 9.55 29.88
CA LYS A 185 -6.61 9.63 28.94
C LYS A 185 -7.82 10.22 29.65
N ASP A 186 -7.94 11.54 29.61
CA ASP A 186 -9.07 12.31 30.16
C ASP A 186 -9.97 12.91 29.07
N LYS A 187 -9.53 12.86 27.80
CA LYS A 187 -10.25 13.31 26.61
C LYS A 187 -10.17 12.29 25.47
N GLU A 188 -11.00 12.50 24.44
CA GLU A 188 -10.94 11.73 23.20
C GLU A 188 -9.56 11.91 22.54
N ARG A 189 -8.98 10.83 22.02
CA ARG A 189 -7.67 10.85 21.36
C ARG A 189 -7.81 10.67 19.88
N ILE A 190 -7.23 11.61 19.13
CA ILE A 190 -7.26 11.62 17.68
C ILE A 190 -5.86 11.47 17.15
N LEU A 191 -5.67 10.49 16.29
CA LEU A 191 -4.41 10.28 15.60
C LEU A 191 -4.51 10.79 14.16
N VAL A 192 -3.65 11.74 13.80
CA VAL A 192 -3.45 12.17 12.41
C VAL A 192 -2.23 11.46 11.83
N LEU A 193 -2.46 10.67 10.78
CA LEU A 193 -1.40 9.94 10.08
C LEU A 193 -0.81 10.80 8.95
N GLY A 194 0.48 11.10 9.05
CA GLY A 194 1.25 11.71 7.97
C GLY A 194 1.60 10.70 6.87
N GLN A 195 1.87 11.23 5.68
CA GLN A 195 2.17 10.44 4.49
C GLN A 195 3.35 11.05 3.71
N VAL A 196 4.02 10.23 2.90
CA VAL A 196 5.09 10.68 2.03
C VAL A 196 4.54 11.73 1.05
N PRO A 197 5.17 12.92 0.94
CA PRO A 197 4.83 13.86 -0.11
C PRO A 197 5.03 13.22 -1.49
N HIS A 198 4.06 13.39 -2.39
CA HIS A 198 4.09 12.81 -3.75
C HIS A 198 4.00 11.28 -3.83
N ASP A 199 3.48 10.62 -2.80
CA ASP A 199 3.06 9.21 -2.89
C ASP A 199 2.04 9.03 -4.04
N ASP A 200 2.19 7.97 -4.85
CA ASP A 200 1.27 7.69 -5.95
C ASP A 200 -0.17 7.48 -5.44
N SER A 201 -0.34 6.96 -4.22
CA SER A 201 -1.65 6.86 -3.58
C SER A 201 -2.30 8.22 -3.29
N LEU A 202 -1.54 9.32 -3.19
CA LEU A 202 -2.12 10.68 -3.16
C LEU A 202 -2.61 11.07 -4.55
N LYS A 203 -1.81 10.77 -5.58
CA LYS A 203 -2.13 11.09 -6.96
C LYS A 203 -3.41 10.38 -7.43
N TYR A 204 -3.50 9.09 -7.17
CA TYR A 204 -4.57 8.23 -7.68
C TYR A 204 -5.65 7.88 -6.65
N GLY A 205 -5.49 8.32 -5.40
CA GLY A 205 -6.49 8.22 -4.35
C GLY A 205 -7.03 9.58 -3.91
N GLY A 206 -7.06 10.60 -4.79
CA GLY A 206 -7.72 11.89 -4.51
C GLY A 206 -7.07 12.75 -3.41
N GLY A 207 -5.80 12.52 -3.08
CA GLY A 207 -5.05 13.26 -2.05
C GLY A 207 -4.20 14.43 -2.57
N ILE A 208 -4.19 14.71 -3.87
CA ILE A 208 -3.39 15.80 -4.45
C ILE A 208 -3.81 17.14 -3.85
N GLY A 209 -2.82 17.88 -3.32
CA GLY A 209 -3.04 19.21 -2.77
C GLY A 209 -3.51 19.21 -1.31
N ILE A 210 -3.77 18.05 -0.71
CA ILE A 210 -4.08 17.92 0.71
C ILE A 210 -2.78 17.76 1.48
N SER A 211 -2.45 18.74 2.32
CA SER A 211 -1.27 18.72 3.19
C SER A 211 -1.56 18.06 4.54
N LEU A 212 -0.50 17.74 5.29
CA LEU A 212 -0.63 17.29 6.67
C LEU A 212 -1.41 18.31 7.53
N LEU A 213 -1.14 19.60 7.34
CA LEU A 213 -1.80 20.66 8.12
C LEU A 213 -3.30 20.77 7.78
N ASP A 214 -3.72 20.49 6.55
CA ASP A 214 -5.15 20.46 6.20
C ASP A 214 -5.88 19.37 6.98
N VAL A 215 -5.27 18.18 7.09
CA VAL A 215 -5.81 17.06 7.88
C VAL A 215 -5.86 17.41 9.37
N VAL A 216 -4.79 18.00 9.90
CA VAL A 216 -4.73 18.41 11.32
C VAL A 216 -5.76 19.48 11.62
N ASN A 217 -5.88 20.52 10.79
CA ASN A 217 -6.88 21.57 10.95
C ASN A 217 -8.29 20.99 10.93
N LYS A 218 -8.57 20.03 10.04
CA LYS A 218 -9.87 19.35 10.01
C LYS A 218 -10.15 18.57 11.28
N ALA A 219 -9.16 17.84 11.80
CA ALA A 219 -9.27 17.10 13.05
C ALA A 219 -9.51 18.03 14.26
N VAL A 220 -8.81 19.17 14.33
CA VAL A 220 -9.00 20.20 15.36
C VAL A 220 -10.39 20.83 15.27
N GLU A 221 -10.83 21.21 14.06
CA GLU A 221 -12.14 21.83 13.83
C GLU A 221 -13.30 20.92 14.27
N GLU A 222 -13.22 19.63 13.92
CA GLU A 222 -14.30 18.68 14.22
C GLU A 222 -14.28 18.20 15.68
N ASN A 223 -13.16 18.36 16.39
CA ASN A 223 -12.96 17.79 17.72
C ASN A 223 -12.20 18.77 18.65
N PRO A 224 -12.81 19.91 19.01
CA PRO A 224 -12.13 21.01 19.71
C PRO A 224 -11.61 20.64 21.11
N ASP A 225 -12.21 19.65 21.77
CA ASP A 225 -11.85 19.21 23.13
C ASP A 225 -10.92 17.98 23.14
N ALA A 226 -10.52 17.46 21.98
CA ALA A 226 -9.74 16.23 21.87
C ALA A 226 -8.22 16.45 22.09
N GLN A 227 -7.50 15.35 22.32
CA GLN A 227 -6.05 15.32 22.20
C GLN A 227 -5.69 15.04 20.74
N ILE A 228 -5.07 15.99 20.06
CA ILE A 228 -4.58 15.76 18.70
C ILE A 228 -3.15 15.23 18.78
N ILE A 229 -2.97 14.00 18.30
CA ILE A 229 -1.70 13.30 18.21
C ILE A 229 -1.34 13.19 16.73
N VAL A 230 -0.14 13.61 16.34
CA VAL A 230 0.29 13.60 14.95
C VAL A 230 1.45 12.63 14.81
N LYS A 231 1.29 11.62 13.94
CA LYS A 231 2.36 10.71 13.51
C LYS A 231 2.83 11.12 12.11
N PRO A 232 3.69 12.13 11.98
CA PRO A 232 4.17 12.59 10.69
C PRO A 232 5.06 11.55 10.00
N HIS A 233 5.15 11.61 8.69
CA HIS A 233 6.19 10.88 7.95
C HIS A 233 7.57 11.53 8.23
N PRO A 234 8.68 10.77 8.33
CA PRO A 234 10.00 11.34 8.61
C PRO A 234 10.43 12.47 7.66
N MET A 235 10.01 12.43 6.39
CA MET A 235 10.28 13.53 5.44
C MET A 235 9.58 14.84 5.81
N THR A 236 8.42 14.77 6.44
CA THR A 236 7.64 15.94 6.88
C THR A 236 8.21 16.53 8.17
N LEU A 237 8.75 15.71 9.07
CA LEU A 237 9.42 16.16 10.30
C LEU A 237 10.64 17.05 10.03
N ASN A 238 11.24 16.93 8.84
CA ASN A 238 12.40 17.73 8.46
C ASN A 238 12.05 19.18 8.10
N ASP A 239 10.76 19.54 8.02
CA ASP A 239 10.30 20.91 7.77
C ASP A 239 9.97 21.64 9.08
N PRO A 240 10.80 22.61 9.52
CA PRO A 240 10.57 23.33 10.77
C PRO A 240 9.26 24.14 10.79
N SER A 241 8.75 24.55 9.63
CA SER A 241 7.51 25.33 9.56
C SER A 241 6.29 24.50 9.94
N ILE A 242 6.28 23.22 9.54
CA ILE A 242 5.23 22.28 9.91
C ILE A 242 5.30 21.98 11.41
N VAL A 243 6.49 21.74 11.95
CA VAL A 243 6.66 21.48 13.39
C VAL A 243 6.21 22.68 14.23
N SER A 244 6.53 23.92 13.81
CA SER A 244 6.04 25.13 14.48
C SER A 244 4.52 25.21 14.46
N ALA A 245 3.90 25.02 13.29
CA ALA A 245 2.44 25.07 13.15
C ALA A 245 1.73 24.01 14.01
N LEU A 246 2.25 22.78 14.05
CA LEU A 246 1.72 21.72 14.91
C LEU A 246 1.85 22.06 16.40
N THR A 247 2.96 22.68 16.80
CA THR A 247 3.18 23.12 18.18
C THR A 247 2.22 24.26 18.56
N GLU A 248 1.99 25.21 17.65
CA GLU A 248 1.03 26.31 17.84
C GLU A 248 -0.42 25.82 17.99
N LEU A 249 -0.75 24.67 17.37
CA LEU A 249 -2.04 23.99 17.48
C LEU A 249 -2.15 23.04 18.69
N ASP A 250 -1.18 23.08 19.62
CA ASP A 250 -1.14 22.20 20.80
C ASP A 250 -1.20 20.69 20.47
N CYS A 251 -0.64 20.30 19.32
CA CYS A 251 -0.59 18.90 18.90
C CYS A 251 0.57 18.16 19.59
N LEU A 252 0.32 16.91 20.01
CA LEU A 252 1.37 15.99 20.42
C LEU A 252 2.04 15.37 19.18
N ILE A 253 3.28 15.76 18.89
CA ILE A 253 4.02 15.29 17.70
C ILE A 253 4.85 14.04 18.05
N LEU A 254 4.57 12.91 17.39
CA LEU A 254 5.37 11.69 17.52
C LEU A 254 6.62 11.78 16.64
N THR A 255 7.73 12.22 17.23
CA THR A 255 9.00 12.43 16.50
C THR A 255 9.85 11.17 16.42
N GLN A 256 9.67 10.21 17.35
CA GLN A 256 10.35 8.93 17.31
C GLN A 256 9.70 7.94 16.32
N SER A 257 10.50 6.98 15.84
CA SER A 257 9.95 5.79 15.18
C SER A 257 9.16 4.99 16.21
N ILE A 258 7.89 4.70 15.92
CA ILE A 258 6.97 3.93 16.77
C ILE A 258 6.19 3.00 15.85
N HIS A 259 6.01 1.75 16.26
CA HIS A 259 5.14 0.78 15.60
C HIS A 259 3.70 1.33 15.46
N LEU A 260 3.07 1.17 14.29
CA LEU A 260 1.73 1.76 14.06
C LEU A 260 0.70 1.30 15.10
N VAL A 261 0.73 0.02 15.48
CA VAL A 261 -0.22 -0.53 16.46
C VAL A 261 -0.10 0.15 17.82
N ASP A 262 1.13 0.46 18.25
CA ASP A 262 1.36 1.20 19.49
C ASP A 262 0.83 2.63 19.38
N ALA A 263 0.99 3.26 18.22
CA ALA A 263 0.46 4.60 17.98
C ALA A 263 -1.08 4.64 17.97
N LEU A 264 -1.74 3.49 17.76
CA LEU A 264 -3.20 3.35 17.81
C LEU A 264 -3.73 2.99 19.21
N GLU A 265 -2.84 2.69 20.17
CA GLU A 265 -3.24 2.41 21.54
C GLU A 265 -3.94 3.62 22.13
N THR A 266 -5.07 3.39 22.80
CA THR A 266 -5.93 4.42 23.42
C THR A 266 -6.53 5.47 22.46
N VAL A 267 -6.19 5.47 21.18
CA VAL A 267 -6.78 6.33 20.14
C VAL A 267 -8.23 5.94 19.89
N ASP A 268 -9.10 6.92 19.70
CA ASP A 268 -10.54 6.75 19.46
C ASP A 268 -10.89 6.95 17.96
N HIS A 269 -10.22 7.91 17.31
CA HIS A 269 -10.47 8.30 15.93
C HIS A 269 -9.15 8.57 15.20
N VAL A 270 -9.01 8.06 13.97
CA VAL A 270 -7.88 8.33 13.08
C VAL A 270 -8.29 9.23 11.92
N TYR A 271 -7.48 10.23 11.60
CA TYR A 271 -7.59 11.03 10.39
C TYR A 271 -6.43 10.72 9.45
N THR A 272 -6.72 10.52 8.16
CA THR A 272 -5.71 10.26 7.15
C THR A 272 -6.13 10.75 5.77
N ILE A 273 -5.21 10.75 4.81
CA ILE A 273 -5.51 11.03 3.40
C ILE A 273 -5.79 9.69 2.70
N THR A 274 -4.75 8.91 2.40
CA THR A 274 -4.86 7.60 1.72
C THR A 274 -3.97 6.52 2.33
N SER A 275 -3.45 6.73 3.54
CA SER A 275 -2.47 5.85 4.17
C SER A 275 -3.09 4.49 4.50
N LEU A 276 -2.41 3.39 4.17
CA LEU A 276 -2.83 2.05 4.61
C LEU A 276 -3.04 1.97 6.13
N GLY A 277 -2.36 2.81 6.92
CA GLY A 277 -2.57 2.88 8.36
C GLY A 277 -4.00 3.24 8.77
N GLY A 278 -4.78 3.89 7.90
CA GLY A 278 -6.22 4.07 8.09
C GLY A 278 -7.00 2.75 8.00
N PHE A 279 -6.68 1.90 7.03
CA PHE A 279 -7.26 0.55 6.94
C PHE A 279 -6.87 -0.29 8.16
N GLU A 280 -5.61 -0.24 8.57
CA GLU A 280 -5.14 -0.96 9.76
C GLU A 280 -5.82 -0.48 11.05
N ALA A 281 -6.24 0.78 11.11
CA ALA A 281 -7.04 1.33 12.20
C ALA A 281 -8.49 0.85 12.14
N LEU A 282 -9.10 0.79 10.95
CA LEU A 282 -10.43 0.19 10.74
C LEU A 282 -10.43 -1.26 11.23
N LEU A 283 -9.48 -2.09 10.79
CA LEU A 283 -9.32 -3.49 11.22
C LEU A 283 -9.17 -3.67 12.74
N ARG A 284 -8.92 -2.59 13.49
CA ARG A 284 -8.81 -2.55 14.96
C ARG A 284 -9.99 -1.85 15.64
N GLY A 285 -11.10 -1.68 14.91
CA GLY A 285 -12.34 -1.09 15.40
C GLY A 285 -12.26 0.43 15.67
N LYS A 286 -11.25 1.13 15.16
CA LYS A 286 -11.12 2.58 15.31
C LYS A 286 -12.05 3.30 14.34
N LYS A 287 -12.59 4.45 14.75
CA LYS A 287 -13.24 5.36 13.79
C LYS A 287 -12.17 5.93 12.86
N VAL A 288 -12.46 6.07 11.57
CA VAL A 288 -11.52 6.62 10.59
C VAL A 288 -12.22 7.68 9.74
N THR A 289 -11.61 8.86 9.62
CA THR A 289 -11.97 9.88 8.64
C THR A 289 -10.90 9.93 7.57
N VAL A 290 -11.29 9.75 6.32
CA VAL A 290 -10.41 9.85 5.15
C VAL A 290 -10.67 11.16 4.41
N LEU A 291 -9.60 11.87 4.05
CA LEU A 291 -9.66 13.10 3.25
C LEU A 291 -9.36 12.85 1.77
N GLY A 292 -8.84 11.66 1.44
CA GLY A 292 -8.75 11.16 0.07
C GLY A 292 -9.82 10.11 -0.23
N GLN A 293 -9.50 9.23 -1.17
CA GLN A 293 -10.32 8.10 -1.62
C GLN A 293 -9.46 6.83 -1.68
N PRO A 294 -8.90 6.33 -0.56
CA PRO A 294 -8.26 5.02 -0.57
C PRO A 294 -9.29 3.90 -0.80
N PHE A 295 -8.82 2.69 -1.11
CA PHE A 295 -9.69 1.53 -1.41
C PHE A 295 -10.68 1.16 -0.29
N TYR A 296 -10.43 1.62 0.95
CA TYR A 296 -11.23 1.30 2.14
C TYR A 296 -12.19 2.43 2.56
N THR A 297 -12.41 3.44 1.70
CA THR A 297 -13.25 4.62 2.02
C THR A 297 -14.66 4.23 2.46
N ASP A 298 -15.27 3.25 1.80
CA ASP A 298 -16.65 2.82 2.05
C ASP A 298 -16.74 1.56 2.94
N VAL A 299 -15.63 1.20 3.61
CA VAL A 299 -15.60 0.04 4.52
C VAL A 299 -16.05 0.48 5.90
N GLU A 300 -17.24 0.04 6.31
CA GLU A 300 -17.73 0.16 7.67
C GLU A 300 -17.53 -1.15 8.44
N ILE A 301 -16.93 -1.09 9.63
CA ILE A 301 -16.83 -2.25 10.53
C ILE A 301 -17.87 -2.09 11.64
N ASN A 302 -18.83 -3.01 11.68
CA ASN A 302 -19.85 -3.03 12.72
C ASN A 302 -19.21 -3.35 14.08
N LYS A 303 -19.18 -2.36 14.97
CA LYS A 303 -18.55 -2.48 16.31
C LYS A 303 -19.17 -3.60 17.16
N ALA A 304 -20.44 -3.97 16.94
CA ALA A 304 -21.13 -4.96 17.77
C ALA A 304 -20.53 -6.37 17.65
N GLU A 305 -20.02 -6.74 16.47
CA GLU A 305 -19.42 -8.07 16.24
C GLU A 305 -17.93 -8.09 16.63
N PHE A 306 -17.22 -6.97 16.42
CA PHE A 306 -15.79 -6.86 16.73
C PHE A 306 -15.46 -6.98 18.23
N PHE A 307 -16.31 -6.44 19.12
CA PHE A 307 -16.09 -6.56 20.58
C PHE A 307 -16.35 -7.97 21.14
N TYR A 308 -17.13 -8.81 20.43
CA TYR A 308 -17.38 -10.19 20.87
C TYR A 308 -16.10 -11.03 20.76
N ALA A 309 -15.29 -10.80 19.71
CA ALA A 309 -14.02 -11.48 19.47
C ALA A 309 -12.91 -11.06 20.47
N VAL A 310 -12.68 -9.76 20.65
CA VAL A 310 -11.58 -9.28 21.52
C VAL A 310 -11.81 -9.59 23.01
N SER A 311 -13.07 -9.59 23.46
CA SER A 311 -13.40 -9.90 24.87
C SER A 311 -13.21 -11.37 25.24
N HIS A 312 -13.28 -12.30 24.29
CA HIS A 312 -13.00 -13.72 24.54
C HIS A 312 -11.51 -14.01 24.74
N TYR A 313 -10.61 -13.28 24.07
CA TYR A 313 -9.17 -13.52 24.17
C TYR A 313 -8.49 -12.86 25.37
N HIS A 314 -9.02 -11.76 25.92
CA HIS A 314 -8.51 -11.20 27.18
C HIS A 314 -8.69 -12.13 28.39
N ASN A 315 -9.56 -13.14 28.31
CA ASN A 315 -9.71 -14.17 29.35
C ASN A 315 -8.81 -15.40 29.16
N CYS A 316 -7.99 -15.46 28.10
CA CYS A 316 -7.11 -16.60 27.81
C CYS A 316 -5.61 -16.29 27.95
N LEU A 317 -5.23 -15.11 28.46
CA LEU A 317 -3.84 -14.79 28.80
C LEU A 317 -3.64 -14.90 30.33
N TRP A 318 -3.21 -16.10 30.75
CA TRP A 318 -2.40 -16.34 31.95
C TRP A 318 -1.21 -17.22 31.56
#